data_AF-A0A218QWU8-F1
#
_entry.id   AF-A0A218QWU8-F1
#
_cell.length_a   1.000
_cell.length_b   1.000
_cell.length_c   1.000
_cell.angle_alpha   90.00
_cell.angle_beta   90.00
_cell.angle_gamma   90.00
#
_symmetry.space_group_name_H-M   'P 1'
#
loop_
_entity.id
_entity.type
_entity.pdbx_description
1 polymer ?
#
loop_
_entity_poly.entity_id
_entity_poly.type
_entity_poly.pdbx_seq_one_letter_code
_entity_poly.pdbx_strand_id
1 'polypeptide(L)'
;MHVNIRILGLDVSKSSVSACLIESKPNDPRQFYYECPFKLFSANSEGIKALLALKPDIAIMEPTGVNYSRLWGTHLARAGVEVRLVGHKDLRSYREHHLSLPDKDDDAFDNFKLPTACCTKQF
;
A
#
# COMPACT_ATOMS: atom_id res chain seq x y z
N MET A 1 -2.49 6.07 26.97
CA MET A 1 -3.06 6.57 25.70
C MET A 1 -2.60 5.62 24.61
N HIS A 2 -3.50 4.89 23.96
CA HIS A 2 -3.12 4.04 22.83
C HIS A 2 -2.86 4.96 21.63
N VAL A 3 -1.63 4.97 21.12
CA VAL A 3 -1.30 5.67 19.88
C VAL A 3 -1.91 4.84 18.74
N ASN A 4 -2.95 5.36 18.10
CA ASN A 4 -3.59 4.70 16.98
C ASN A 4 -2.82 5.05 15.71
N ILE A 5 -1.87 4.20 15.33
CA ILE A 5 -1.00 4.42 14.17
C ILE A 5 -1.78 4.06 12.90
N ARG A 6 -1.85 4.99 11.95
CA ARG A 6 -2.51 4.79 10.67
C ARG A 6 -1.48 4.54 9.58
N ILE A 7 -1.48 3.32 9.05
CA ILE A 7 -0.51 2.90 8.04
C ILE A 7 -1.19 2.84 6.68
N LEU A 8 -0.57 3.47 5.69
CA LEU A 8 -1.06 3.52 4.32
C LEU A 8 -0.16 2.66 3.44
N GLY A 9 -0.70 1.57 2.93
CA GLY A 9 -0.05 0.83 1.86
C GLY A 9 -0.39 1.46 0.51
N LEU A 10 0.64 1.75 -0.28
CA LEU A 10 0.53 2.28 -1.64
C LEU A 10 1.14 1.34 -2.66
N ASP A 11 0.36 1.03 -3.68
CA ASP A 11 0.79 0.33 -4.89
C ASP A 11 0.71 1.29 -6.09
N VAL A 12 1.88 1.69 -6.58
CA VAL A 12 2.01 2.74 -7.61
C VAL A 12 1.98 2.11 -8.99
N SER A 13 1.01 2.54 -9.80
CA SER A 13 0.92 2.20 -11.22
C SER A 13 1.37 3.37 -12.12
N LYS A 14 1.26 3.22 -13.44
CA LYS A 14 1.65 4.25 -14.43
C LYS A 14 0.92 5.58 -14.29
N SER A 15 -0.33 5.61 -13.82
CA SER A 15 -1.12 6.86 -13.76
C SER A 15 -2.06 6.95 -12.56
N SER A 16 -2.06 5.92 -11.71
CA SER A 16 -2.87 5.83 -10.51
C SER A 16 -2.08 5.17 -9.38
N VAL A 17 -2.60 5.31 -8.16
CA VAL A 17 -2.10 4.59 -6.99
C VAL A 17 -3.28 3.93 -6.30
N SER A 18 -3.14 2.64 -6.02
CA SER A 18 -4.08 1.90 -5.17
C SER A 18 -3.62 2.01 -3.73
N ALA A 19 -4.53 2.37 -2.82
CA ALA A 19 -4.22 2.59 -1.43
C ALA A 19 -5.17 1.80 -0.50
N CYS A 20 -4.62 1.17 0.55
CA CYS A 20 -5.40 0.62 1.67
C CYS A 20 -4.87 1.26 2.96
N LEU A 21 -5.78 1.81 3.75
CA LEU A 21 -5.49 2.39 5.05
C LEU A 21 -5.76 1.34 6.12
N ILE A 22 -4.78 1.10 6.99
CA ILE A 22 -4.86 0.18 8.11
C ILE A 22 -4.76 0.99 9.40
N GLU A 23 -5.83 1.00 10.18
CA GLU A 23 -5.89 1.71 11.46
C GLU A 23 -5.63 0.79 12.66
N SER A 24 -5.75 -0.53 12.46
CA SER A 24 -5.51 -1.53 13.50
C SER A 24 -5.06 -2.85 12.88
N LYS A 25 -4.45 -3.71 13.69
CA LYS A 25 -4.00 -5.02 13.24
C LYS A 25 -5.19 -5.93 12.93
N PRO A 26 -5.33 -6.42 11.69
CA PRO A 26 -6.37 -7.39 11.37
C PRO A 26 -6.04 -8.74 12.02
N ASN A 27 -7.07 -9.39 12.58
CA ASN A 27 -6.94 -10.73 13.18
C ASN A 27 -6.73 -11.80 12.11
N ASP A 28 -7.35 -11.64 10.94
CA ASP A 28 -7.18 -12.50 9.78
C ASP A 28 -6.79 -11.65 8.55
N PRO A 29 -5.49 -11.62 8.18
CA PRO A 29 -5.01 -10.87 7.02
C PRO A 29 -5.60 -11.35 5.68
N ARG A 30 -6.01 -12.62 5.59
CA ARG A 30 -6.56 -13.20 4.35
C ARG A 30 -7.99 -12.76 4.16
N GLN A 31 -8.82 -12.82 5.20
CA GLN A 31 -10.18 -12.30 5.12
C GLN A 31 -10.18 -10.78 4.92
N PHE A 32 -9.29 -10.05 5.61
CA PHE A 32 -9.11 -8.62 5.42
C PHE A 32 -8.73 -8.25 3.98
N TYR A 33 -8.01 -9.11 3.25
CA TYR A 33 -7.73 -8.86 1.84
C TYR A 33 -8.99 -8.84 0.98
N TYR A 34 -9.93 -9.78 1.19
CA TYR A 34 -11.18 -9.83 0.43
C TYR A 34 -12.15 -8.72 0.82
N GLU A 35 -12.05 -8.20 2.05
CA GLU A 35 -12.94 -7.17 2.59
C GLU A 35 -12.34 -5.74 2.57
N CYS A 36 -11.01 -5.55 2.36
CA CYS A 36 -10.41 -4.21 2.39
C CYS A 36 -10.97 -3.35 1.25
N PRO A 37 -11.54 -2.17 1.56
CA PRO A 37 -11.92 -1.21 0.55
C PRO A 37 -10.67 -0.52 0.01
N PHE A 38 -10.19 -0.97 -1.14
CA PHE A 38 -9.09 -0.33 -1.84
C PHE A 38 -9.54 0.99 -2.47
N LYS A 39 -8.84 2.07 -2.14
CA LYS A 39 -9.08 3.40 -2.72
C LYS A 39 -8.11 3.62 -3.86
N LEU A 40 -8.65 3.87 -5.05
CA LEU A 40 -7.84 4.23 -6.22
C LEU A 40 -7.76 5.76 -6.31
N PHE A 41 -6.54 6.28 -6.42
CA PHE A 41 -6.29 7.71 -6.61
C PHE A 41 -5.54 7.94 -7.92
N SER A 42 -5.99 8.91 -8.70
CA SER A 42 -5.30 9.33 -9.92
C SER A 42 -4.09 10.21 -9.57
N ALA A 43 -3.03 10.15 -10.39
CA ALA A 43 -1.84 11.00 -10.24
C ALA A 43 -2.10 12.46 -10.70
N ASN A 44 -3.18 13.07 -10.22
CA ASN A 44 -3.57 14.46 -10.44
C ASN A 44 -3.67 15.21 -9.11
N SER A 45 -3.87 16.53 -9.16
CA SER A 45 -3.94 17.37 -7.96
C SER A 45 -5.06 16.97 -7.00
N GLU A 46 -6.20 16.51 -7.51
CA GLU A 46 -7.33 16.04 -6.71
C GLU A 46 -7.03 14.72 -5.99
N GLY A 47 -6.45 13.76 -6.71
CA GLY A 47 -6.05 12.46 -6.16
C GLY A 47 -4.96 12.60 -5.10
N ILE A 48 -3.98 13.48 -5.31
CA ILE A 48 -2.96 13.80 -4.30
C ILE A 48 -3.60 14.43 -3.06
N LYS A 49 -4.51 15.40 -3.22
CA LYS A 49 -5.22 16.01 -2.08
C LYS A 49 -6.06 14.97 -1.33
N ALA A 50 -6.75 14.10 -2.05
CA ALA A 50 -7.58 13.05 -1.46
C ALA A 50 -6.74 12.00 -0.71
N LEU A 51 -5.55 11.66 -1.24
CA LEU A 51 -4.59 10.80 -0.56
C LEU A 51 -4.10 11.44 0.75
N LEU A 52 -3.68 12.71 0.71
CA LEU A 52 -3.20 13.45 1.88
C LEU A 52 -4.31 13.67 2.93
N ALA A 53 -5.57 13.76 2.50
CA ALA A 53 -6.72 13.87 3.39
C ALA A 53 -6.92 12.63 4.28
N LEU A 54 -6.37 11.47 3.90
CA LEU A 54 -6.35 10.27 4.75
C LEU A 54 -5.49 10.48 6.02
N LYS A 55 -4.56 11.44 6.01
CA LYS A 55 -3.63 11.76 7.10
C LYS A 55 -2.93 10.51 7.67
N PRO A 56 -2.28 9.68 6.86
CA PRO A 56 -1.53 8.54 7.40
C PRO A 56 -0.33 9.01 8.22
N ASP A 57 0.10 8.20 9.18
CA ASP A 57 1.34 8.44 9.94
C ASP A 57 2.53 7.85 9.18
N ILE A 58 2.33 6.67 8.58
CA ILE A 58 3.34 5.92 7.83
C ILE A 58 2.76 5.54 6.46
N ALA A 59 3.53 5.71 5.40
CA ALA A 59 3.23 5.26 4.05
C ALA A 59 4.27 4.25 3.56
N ILE A 60 3.82 3.08 3.13
CA ILE A 60 4.66 2.00 2.60
C ILE A 60 4.42 1.92 1.10
N MET A 61 5.49 1.89 0.31
CA MET A 61 5.44 1.93 -1.15
C MET A 61 6.37 0.89 -1.76
N GLU A 62 5.90 0.16 -2.76
CA GLU A 62 6.78 -0.55 -3.70
C GLU A 62 7.18 0.44 -4.80
N PRO A 63 8.48 0.70 -5.02
CA PRO A 63 8.92 1.61 -6.07
C PRO A 63 8.85 0.93 -7.44
N THR A 64 7.64 0.79 -7.98
CA THR A 64 7.41 0.31 -9.34
C THR A 64 7.49 1.50 -10.30
N GLY A 65 8.71 1.78 -10.78
CA GLY A 65 9.00 2.92 -11.66
C GLY A 65 9.43 4.19 -10.92
N VAL A 66 10.51 4.81 -11.40
CA VAL A 66 11.26 5.86 -10.66
C VAL A 66 10.49 7.17 -10.52
N ASN A 67 9.72 7.57 -11.54
CA ASN A 67 9.12 8.91 -11.60
C ASN A 67 7.86 9.05 -10.73
N TYR A 68 6.94 8.08 -10.80
CA TYR A 68 5.69 8.13 -10.04
C TYR A 68 5.90 7.85 -8.55
N SER A 69 6.82 6.94 -8.23
CA SER A 69 7.22 6.69 -6.83
C SER A 69 7.78 7.95 -6.17
N ARG A 70 8.55 8.76 -6.91
CA ARG A 70 9.05 10.05 -6.41
C ARG A 70 7.94 11.08 -6.22
N LEU A 71 6.96 11.15 -7.12
CA LEU A 71 5.83 12.07 -7.00
C LEU A 71 5.08 11.85 -5.68
N TRP A 72 4.60 10.64 -5.46
CA TRP A 72 3.83 10.29 -4.26
C TRP A 72 4.66 10.41 -2.99
N GLY A 73 5.88 9.85 -2.97
CA GLY A 73 6.77 9.91 -1.82
C GLY A 73 7.11 11.35 -1.42
N THR A 74 7.34 12.25 -2.40
CA THR A 74 7.65 13.66 -2.10
C THR A 74 6.47 14.39 -1.48
N HIS A 75 5.25 14.17 -1.99
CA HIS A 75 4.06 14.81 -1.43
C HIS A 75 3.76 14.32 -0.01
N LEU A 76 3.93 13.03 0.26
CA LEU A 76 3.75 12.43 1.59
C LEU A 76 4.81 12.92 2.58
N ALA A 77 6.09 12.91 2.19
CA ALA A 77 7.17 13.41 3.03
C ALA A 77 7.00 14.91 3.36
N ARG A 78 6.56 15.72 2.39
CA ARG A 78 6.25 17.14 2.60
C ARG A 78 5.05 17.37 3.53
N ALA A 79 4.16 16.40 3.63
CA ALA A 79 3.04 16.43 4.56
C ALA A 79 3.42 15.88 5.96
N GLY A 80 4.67 15.48 6.18
CA GLY A 80 5.15 14.95 7.45
C GLY A 80 4.89 13.46 7.66
N VAL A 81 4.52 12.73 6.60
CA VAL A 81 4.29 11.27 6.65
C VAL A 81 5.62 10.54 6.49
N GLU A 82 5.87 9.53 7.31
CA GLU A 82 7.04 8.66 7.15
C GLU A 82 6.87 7.74 5.94
N VAL A 83 7.75 7.85 4.93
CA VAL A 83 7.68 7.04 3.71
C VAL A 83 8.72 5.92 3.76
N ARG A 84 8.27 4.67 3.65
CA ARG A 84 9.13 3.46 3.58
C ARG A 84 9.00 2.79 2.20
N LEU A 85 10.14 2.38 1.65
CA LEU A 85 10.20 1.70 0.35
C LEU A 85 10.46 0.20 0.55
N VAL A 86 9.68 -0.65 -0.11
CA VAL A 86 9.79 -2.12 -0.01
C VAL A 86 10.18 -2.70 -1.36
N GLY A 87 11.13 -3.62 -1.36
CA GLY A 87 11.61 -4.28 -2.58
C GLY A 87 10.69 -5.40 -3.06
N HIS A 88 10.67 -5.61 -4.37
CA HIS A 88 9.89 -6.66 -5.03
C HIS A 88 10.18 -8.09 -4.53
N LYS A 89 11.43 -8.35 -4.10
CA LYS A 89 11.87 -9.67 -3.63
C LYS A 89 11.21 -10.04 -2.29
N ASP A 90 11.05 -9.06 -1.39
CA ASP A 90 10.48 -9.27 -0.06
C ASP A 90 8.97 -9.56 -0.14
N LEU A 91 8.28 -8.89 -1.07
CA LEU A 91 6.85 -9.09 -1.34
C LEU A 91 6.55 -10.47 -1.91
N ARG A 92 7.41 -10.98 -2.80
CA ARG A 92 7.23 -12.30 -3.40
C ARG A 92 7.33 -13.42 -2.36
N SER A 93 8.35 -13.37 -1.50
CA SER A 93 8.54 -14.35 -0.42
C SER A 93 7.34 -14.37 0.54
N TYR A 94 6.76 -13.21 0.84
CA TYR A 94 5.59 -13.13 1.72
C TYR A 94 4.35 -13.82 1.13
N ARG A 95 4.08 -13.61 -0.16
CA ARG A 95 2.92 -14.21 -0.84
C ARG A 95 2.96 -15.74 -0.82
N GLU A 96 4.12 -16.31 -1.18
CA GLU A 96 4.30 -17.75 -1.30
C GLU A 96 4.18 -18.46 0.07
N HIS A 97 4.70 -17.85 1.14
CA HIS A 97 4.75 -18.49 2.47
C HIS A 97 3.60 -18.15 3.42
N HIS A 98 2.95 -16.99 3.29
CA HIS A 98 1.96 -16.52 4.28
C HIS A 98 0.53 -16.41 3.77
N LEU A 99 0.34 -16.28 2.46
CA LEU A 99 -1.01 -16.17 1.89
C LEU A 99 -1.51 -17.50 1.30
N SER A 100 -0.62 -18.49 1.09
CA SER A 100 -0.92 -19.82 0.54
C SER A 100 -1.95 -19.75 -0.60
N LEU A 101 -1.78 -18.77 -1.48
CA LEU A 101 -2.67 -18.58 -2.61
C LEU A 101 -2.38 -19.70 -3.61
N PRO A 102 -3.39 -20.52 -3.98
CA PRO A 102 -3.19 -21.56 -4.97
C PRO A 102 -2.87 -20.94 -6.34
N ASP A 103 -2.11 -21.72 -7.10
CA ASP A 103 -1.42 -21.36 -8.35
C ASP A 103 -2.21 -20.46 -9.31
N LYS A 104 -1.48 -19.49 -9.85
CA LYS A 104 -1.68 -18.72 -11.10
C LYS A 104 -3.08 -18.76 -11.73
N ASP A 105 -3.89 -17.76 -11.40
CA ASP A 105 -4.80 -17.14 -12.37
C ASP A 105 -4.20 -15.78 -12.76
N ASP A 106 -3.61 -15.71 -13.95
CA ASP A 106 -2.71 -14.63 -14.41
C ASP A 106 -3.35 -13.21 -14.48
N ASP A 107 -4.67 -13.06 -14.28
CA ASP A 107 -5.34 -11.76 -14.34
C ASP A 107 -5.69 -11.13 -12.98
N ALA A 108 -5.68 -11.92 -11.89
CA ALA A 108 -6.02 -11.45 -10.54
C ALA A 108 -4.80 -11.16 -9.64
N PHE A 109 -3.62 -11.68 -10.00
CA PHE A 109 -2.42 -11.61 -9.16
C PHE A 109 -1.58 -10.32 -9.33
N ASP A 110 -1.87 -9.51 -10.35
CA ASP A 110 -1.04 -8.37 -10.77
C ASP A 110 -1.57 -7.00 -10.29
N ASN A 111 -2.87 -6.84 -10.02
CA ASN A 111 -3.45 -5.53 -9.65
C ASN A 111 -3.18 -5.08 -8.19
N PHE A 112 -2.51 -5.91 -7.39
CA PHE A 112 -2.35 -5.73 -5.95
C PHE A 112 -1.03 -6.29 -5.46
N LYS A 113 0.13 -5.65 -5.62
CA LYS A 113 1.29 -6.02 -4.77
C LYS A 113 1.11 -5.68 -3.28
N LEU A 114 -0.15 -5.35 -2.98
CA LEU A 114 -1.07 -5.94 -1.98
C LEU A 114 -1.16 -4.98 -0.79
N PRO A 115 -1.81 -3.83 -0.98
CA PRO A 115 -1.43 -2.48 -0.50
C PRO A 115 0.02 -2.06 -0.26
N THR A 116 0.90 -2.72 0.47
CA THR A 116 2.04 -3.42 -0.14
C THR A 116 2.43 -4.49 0.85
N ALA A 117 2.02 -5.71 0.50
CA ALA A 117 1.74 -6.87 1.35
C ALA A 117 1.15 -6.54 2.75
N CYS A 118 -0.06 -5.96 2.82
CA CYS A 118 -0.83 -5.59 4.02
C CYS A 118 -0.11 -4.62 4.99
N CYS A 119 0.79 -3.76 4.48
CA CYS A 119 1.74 -2.94 5.25
C CYS A 119 2.91 -3.74 5.89
N THR A 120 3.31 -4.83 5.21
CA THR A 120 4.45 -5.74 5.51
C THR A 120 4.53 -6.25 6.95
N LYS A 121 3.54 -6.99 7.49
CA LYS A 121 3.59 -7.52 8.88
C LYS A 121 4.06 -6.49 9.97
N GLN A 122 3.66 -5.22 9.83
CA GLN A 122 3.58 -4.22 10.92
C GLN A 122 4.88 -3.80 11.63
N PHE A 123 6.03 -4.09 11.01
CA PHE A 123 7.30 -3.39 11.20
C PHE A 123 8.09 -3.40 9.88
#